data_AF-A0AAW2EVR4-F1
#
_entry.id   AF-A0AAW2EVR4-F1
#
_cell.length_a   1.000
_cell.length_b   1.000
_cell.length_c   1.000
_cell.angle_alpha   90.00
_cell.angle_beta   90.00
_cell.angle_gamma   90.00
#
_symmetry.space_group_name_H-M   'P 1'
#
loop_
_entity.id
_entity.type
_entity.pdbx_description
1 polymer ?
#
loop_
_entity_poly.entity_id
_entity_poly.type
_entity_poly.pdbx_seq_one_letter_code
_entity_poly.pdbx_strand_id
1 'polypeptide(L)'
;MFMLLLAKHTTMAQTIAANPNSLVERRLVAILDGQEREMIFTNNMRFHSDMQYICLMFLTRGAAYEKSLKKSSEAMVFCMQIMKTKYGINTAKRRGGQSLDEKVITIPRIAATFPNITVDLFHKGFGRSIYSIELAFPNRKLPRAFFSPMMIALLPKLQGAPFAAMVLLSVMTDDILNQMGTKTNIEQIYSFALASYNSTVQTERIKIKLCAMWGIVERPGNCRNRKM
;
A
#
# COMPACT_ATOMS: atom_id res chain seq x y z
N MET A 1 -6.35 -9.80 -9.57
CA MET A 1 -6.82 -8.77 -8.61
C MET A 1 -7.26 -7.47 -9.30
N PHE A 2 -6.41 -6.77 -10.07
CA PHE A 2 -6.79 -5.50 -10.74
C PHE A 2 -8.12 -5.57 -11.50
N MET A 3 -8.28 -6.55 -12.40
CA MET A 3 -9.51 -6.72 -13.19
C MET A 3 -10.74 -6.95 -12.32
N LEU A 4 -10.59 -7.66 -11.20
CA LEU A 4 -11.68 -7.90 -10.25
C LEU A 4 -12.13 -6.60 -9.57
N LEU A 5 -11.18 -5.75 -9.16
CA LEU A 5 -11.47 -4.44 -8.57
C LEU A 5 -12.14 -3.51 -9.58
N LEU A 6 -11.66 -3.49 -10.82
CA LEU A 6 -12.26 -2.71 -11.90
C LEU A 6 -13.68 -3.17 -12.20
N ALA A 7 -13.92 -4.48 -12.27
CA ALA A 7 -15.26 -5.03 -12.46
C ALA A 7 -16.21 -4.59 -11.33
N LYS A 8 -15.80 -4.70 -10.07
CA LYS A 8 -16.58 -4.23 -8.91
C LYS A 8 -16.90 -2.73 -8.99
N HIS A 9 -15.93 -1.94 -9.43
CA HIS A 9 -16.11 -0.51 -9.63
C HIS A 9 -17.16 -0.20 -10.70
N THR A 10 -17.03 -0.82 -11.87
CA THR A 10 -17.98 -0.66 -12.99
C THR A 10 -19.38 -1.12 -12.61
N THR A 11 -19.51 -2.25 -11.92
CA THR A 11 -20.81 -2.73 -11.42
C THR A 11 -21.45 -1.73 -10.48
N MET A 12 -20.71 -1.14 -9.53
CA MET A 12 -21.27 -0.11 -8.65
C MET A 12 -21.75 1.12 -9.43
N ALA A 13 -20.96 1.59 -10.41
CA ALA A 13 -21.36 2.73 -11.24
C ALA A 13 -22.64 2.43 -12.05
N GLN A 14 -22.76 1.21 -12.59
CA GLN A 14 -23.97 0.76 -13.29
C GLN A 14 -25.18 0.67 -12.36
N THR A 15 -25.01 0.15 -11.14
CA THR A 15 -26.08 0.11 -10.12
C THR A 15 -26.59 1.50 -9.79
N ILE A 16 -25.70 2.48 -9.62
CA ILE A 16 -26.06 3.88 -9.33
C ILE A 16 -26.77 4.51 -10.52
N ALA A 17 -26.30 4.25 -11.75
CA ALA A 17 -26.96 4.73 -12.96
C ALA A 17 -28.37 4.16 -13.14
N ALA A 18 -28.58 2.88 -12.80
CA ALA A 18 -29.88 2.23 -12.87
C ALA A 18 -30.81 2.60 -11.71
N ASN A 19 -30.26 2.92 -10.54
CA ASN A 19 -31.00 3.32 -9.35
C ASN A 19 -30.27 4.45 -8.60
N PRO A 20 -30.58 5.73 -8.89
CA PRO A 20 -29.93 6.87 -8.26
C PRO A 20 -30.05 6.90 -6.73
N ASN A 21 -31.08 6.28 -6.15
CA ASN A 21 -31.24 6.19 -4.68
C ASN A 21 -30.18 5.29 -4.02
N SER A 22 -29.41 4.53 -4.79
CA SER A 22 -28.26 3.76 -4.29
C SER A 22 -26.99 4.60 -4.14
N LEU A 23 -27.00 5.87 -4.57
CA LEU A 23 -25.93 6.81 -4.31
C LEU A 23 -25.87 7.09 -2.81
N VAL A 24 -24.71 6.83 -2.22
CA VAL A 24 -24.41 7.14 -0.83
C VAL A 24 -23.40 8.27 -0.82
N GLU A 25 -23.73 9.37 -0.15
CA GLU A 25 -22.89 10.57 -0.03
C GLU A 25 -22.73 10.97 1.45
N ARG A 26 -21.54 11.44 1.82
CA ARG A 26 -21.32 12.18 3.07
C ARG A 26 -20.39 13.35 2.82
N ARG A 27 -20.80 14.51 3.33
CA ARG A 27 -20.01 15.74 3.37
C ARG A 27 -19.21 15.76 4.66
N LEU A 28 -17.92 16.04 4.52
CA LEU A 28 -16.96 16.11 5.62
C LEU A 28 -16.32 17.48 5.60
N VAL A 29 -16.32 18.20 6.71
CA VAL A 29 -15.53 19.42 6.86
C VAL A 29 -14.23 19.06 7.54
N ALA A 30 -13.11 19.38 6.90
CA ALA A 30 -11.77 19.17 7.43
C ALA A 30 -11.01 20.48 7.48
N ILE A 31 -10.29 20.73 8.57
CA ILE A 31 -9.38 21.88 8.68
C ILE A 31 -8.04 21.45 8.07
N LEU A 32 -7.69 22.05 6.93
CA LEU A 32 -6.45 21.84 6.22
C LEU A 32 -5.72 23.18 6.14
N ASP A 33 -4.51 23.24 6.70
CA ASP A 33 -3.69 24.46 6.75
C ASP A 33 -4.41 25.66 7.39
N GLY A 34 -5.23 25.39 8.42
CA GLY A 34 -6.04 26.41 9.11
C GLY A 34 -7.31 26.83 8.36
N GLN A 35 -7.61 26.25 7.19
CA GLN A 35 -8.81 26.53 6.42
C GLN A 35 -9.79 25.35 6.49
N GLU A 36 -11.06 25.64 6.73
CA GLU A 36 -12.12 24.64 6.56
C GLU A 36 -12.31 24.31 5.08
N ARG A 37 -12.24 23.03 4.76
CA ARG A 37 -12.52 22.50 3.42
C ARG A 37 -13.60 21.43 3.53
N GLU A 38 -14.65 21.62 2.74
CA GLU A 38 -15.66 20.59 2.54
C GLU A 38 -15.12 19.55 1.55
N MET A 39 -15.23 18.28 1.94
CA MET A 39 -14.89 17.12 1.14
C MET A 39 -16.13 16.24 1.01
N ILE A 40 -16.51 15.93 -0.22
CA ILE A 40 -17.65 15.07 -0.51
C ILE A 40 -17.14 13.67 -0.81
N PHE A 41 -17.58 12.68 -0.04
CA PHE A 41 -17.27 11.28 -0.27
C PHE A 41 -18.51 10.53 -0.72
N THR A 42 -18.39 9.81 -1.84
CA THR A 42 -19.49 9.01 -2.39
C THR A 42 -19.06 7.60 -2.77
N ASN A 43 -20.02 6.68 -2.92
CA ASN A 43 -19.76 5.37 -3.52
C ASN A 43 -19.56 5.43 -5.06
N ASN A 44 -19.72 6.60 -5.69
CA ASN A 44 -19.49 6.84 -7.12
C ASN A 44 -18.19 7.59 -7.45
N MET A 45 -17.24 7.63 -6.51
CA MET A 45 -15.93 8.25 -6.74
C MET A 45 -15.15 7.53 -7.85
N ARG A 46 -14.18 8.21 -8.48
CA ARG A 46 -13.31 7.66 -9.53
C ARG A 46 -12.46 6.49 -9.00
N PHE A 47 -12.25 5.47 -9.83
CA PHE A 47 -11.50 4.26 -9.44
C PHE A 47 -10.12 4.56 -8.86
N HIS A 48 -9.38 5.49 -9.47
CA HIS A 48 -8.05 5.87 -8.99
C HIS A 48 -8.08 6.45 -7.56
N SER A 49 -9.07 7.31 -7.25
CA SER A 49 -9.23 7.92 -5.93
C SER A 49 -9.54 6.87 -4.87
N ASP A 50 -10.40 5.90 -5.18
CA ASP A 50 -10.69 4.77 -4.30
C ASP A 50 -9.44 3.94 -4.00
N MET A 51 -8.65 3.61 -5.03
CA MET A 51 -7.44 2.82 -4.86
C MET A 51 -6.39 3.56 -4.04
N GLN A 52 -6.21 4.87 -4.27
CA GLN A 52 -5.35 5.72 -3.45
C GLN A 52 -5.79 5.72 -1.98
N TYR A 53 -7.08 5.89 -1.72
CA TYR A 53 -7.62 5.88 -0.37
C TYR A 53 -7.42 4.52 0.34
N ILE A 54 -7.64 3.41 -0.36
CA ILE A 54 -7.41 2.07 0.21
C ILE A 54 -5.92 1.82 0.49
N CYS A 55 -5.02 2.25 -0.40
CA CYS A 55 -3.58 2.18 -0.17
C CYS A 55 -3.17 3.05 1.03
N LEU A 56 -3.73 4.25 1.16
CA LEU A 56 -3.51 5.13 2.31
C LEU A 56 -4.00 4.49 3.62
N MET A 57 -5.18 3.86 3.61
CA MET A 57 -5.71 3.11 4.75
C MET A 57 -4.75 1.97 5.14
N PHE A 58 -4.21 1.23 4.17
CA PHE A 58 -3.22 0.18 4.45
C PHE A 58 -1.98 0.76 5.15
N LEU A 59 -1.42 1.87 4.64
CA LEU A 59 -0.21 2.49 5.21
C LEU A 59 -0.40 3.05 6.62
N THR A 60 -1.59 3.58 6.92
CA THR A 60 -1.87 4.27 8.19
C THR A 60 -2.44 3.35 9.25
N ARG A 61 -3.19 2.31 8.85
CA ARG A 61 -3.95 1.45 9.75
C ARG A 61 -3.64 -0.04 9.61
N GLY A 62 -2.86 -0.44 8.61
CA GLY A 62 -2.49 -1.83 8.35
C GLY A 62 -3.66 -2.69 7.87
N ALA A 63 -3.60 -3.99 8.17
CA ALA A 63 -4.62 -4.98 7.78
C ALA A 63 -5.75 -5.15 8.81
N ALA A 64 -5.64 -4.55 10.01
CA ALA A 64 -6.51 -4.83 11.15
C ALA A 64 -7.81 -4.00 11.14
N TYR A 65 -8.67 -4.23 10.14
CA TYR A 65 -9.86 -3.43 9.85
C TYR A 65 -10.74 -3.09 11.07
N GLU A 66 -11.12 -4.08 11.88
CA GLU A 66 -11.98 -3.87 13.06
C GLU A 66 -11.33 -2.95 14.11
N LYS A 67 -10.01 -3.07 14.30
CA LYS A 67 -9.26 -2.17 15.20
C LYS A 67 -9.20 -0.76 14.62
N SER A 68 -9.09 -0.65 13.29
CA SER A 68 -9.10 0.63 12.58
C SER A 68 -10.43 1.35 12.75
N LEU A 69 -11.57 0.65 12.62
CA LEU A 69 -12.89 1.24 12.82
C LEU A 69 -13.05 1.84 14.22
N LYS A 70 -12.68 1.08 15.26
CA LYS A 70 -12.78 1.52 16.67
C LYS A 70 -11.91 2.72 17.02
N LYS A 71 -10.86 3.00 16.23
CA LYS A 71 -9.86 4.06 16.49
C LYS A 71 -9.89 5.17 15.44
N SER A 72 -10.98 5.26 14.68
CA SER A 72 -11.16 6.23 13.61
C SER A 72 -12.36 7.12 13.90
N SER A 73 -12.34 8.34 13.35
CA SER A 73 -13.51 9.22 13.36
C SER A 73 -14.67 8.59 12.58
N GLU A 74 -15.89 9.01 12.87
CA GLU A 74 -17.09 8.55 12.14
C GLU A 74 -16.99 8.76 10.63
N ALA A 75 -16.40 9.89 10.24
CA ALA A 75 -16.11 10.23 8.87
C ALA A 75 -15.26 9.16 8.16
N MET A 76 -14.15 8.78 8.80
CA MET A 76 -13.26 7.74 8.29
C MET A 76 -13.95 6.37 8.30
N VAL A 77 -14.70 6.04 9.36
CA VAL A 77 -15.49 4.80 9.45
C VAL A 77 -16.46 4.68 8.27
N PHE A 78 -17.16 5.75 7.94
CA PHE A 78 -18.07 5.79 6.80
C PHE A 78 -17.35 5.54 5.48
N CYS A 79 -16.25 6.23 5.21
CA CYS A 79 -15.46 6.02 4.00
C CYS A 79 -14.92 4.57 3.90
N MET A 80 -14.44 4.00 5.03
CA MET A 80 -14.02 2.60 5.10
C MET A 80 -15.16 1.63 4.77
N GLN A 81 -16.36 1.89 5.28
CA GLN A 81 -17.55 1.08 5.00
C GLN A 81 -17.96 1.15 3.52
N ILE A 82 -17.95 2.33 2.90
CA ILE A 82 -18.19 2.47 1.45
C ILE A 82 -17.20 1.60 0.67
N MET A 83 -15.90 1.69 0.97
CA MET A 83 -14.88 0.90 0.26
C MET A 83 -15.07 -0.59 0.49
N LYS A 84 -15.38 -1.00 1.72
CA LYS A 84 -15.66 -2.41 2.05
C LYS A 84 -16.82 -2.96 1.24
N THR A 85 -17.94 -2.23 1.18
CA THR A 85 -19.14 -2.64 0.45
C THR A 85 -18.89 -2.62 -1.07
N LYS A 86 -18.36 -1.51 -1.61
CA LYS A 86 -18.13 -1.33 -3.05
C LYS A 86 -17.21 -2.40 -3.63
N TYR A 87 -16.12 -2.72 -2.94
CA TYR A 87 -15.13 -3.68 -3.43
C TYR A 87 -15.27 -5.08 -2.83
N GLY A 88 -16.24 -5.32 -1.95
CA GLY A 88 -16.39 -6.62 -1.28
C GLY A 88 -15.16 -7.02 -0.47
N ILE A 89 -14.57 -6.06 0.26
CA ILE A 89 -13.34 -6.30 1.03
C ILE A 89 -13.63 -7.28 2.17
N ASN A 90 -12.92 -8.40 2.17
CA ASN A 90 -12.98 -9.39 3.23
C ASN A 90 -12.16 -8.90 4.44
N THR A 91 -12.84 -8.75 5.58
CA THR A 91 -12.26 -8.25 6.84
C THR A 91 -12.21 -9.32 7.92
N ALA A 92 -12.52 -10.58 7.58
CA ALA A 92 -12.50 -11.68 8.54
C ALA A 92 -11.07 -11.91 9.04
N LYS A 93 -10.91 -12.06 10.36
CA LYS A 93 -9.63 -12.50 10.95
C LYS A 93 -9.33 -13.93 10.48
N ARG A 94 -8.08 -14.18 10.09
CA ARG A 94 -7.63 -15.49 9.61
C ARG A 94 -6.49 -16.00 10.47
N ARG A 95 -6.38 -17.31 10.57
CA ARG A 95 -5.23 -17.97 11.19
C ARG A 95 -4.05 -17.91 10.21
N GLY A 96 -2.84 -17.75 10.75
CA GLY A 96 -1.62 -17.80 9.95
C GLY A 96 -1.48 -19.14 9.21
N GLY A 97 -0.79 -19.14 8.07
CA GLY A 97 -0.52 -20.35 7.28
C GLY A 97 -1.66 -20.83 6.36
N GLN A 98 -2.83 -20.20 6.39
CA GLN A 98 -3.92 -20.53 5.47
C GLN A 98 -3.80 -19.78 4.15
N SER A 99 -3.75 -20.53 3.05
CA SER A 99 -3.80 -19.97 1.70
C SER A 99 -5.13 -19.25 1.46
N LEU A 100 -5.03 -18.06 0.86
CA LEU A 100 -6.19 -17.24 0.52
C LEU A 100 -6.57 -17.49 -0.94
N ASP A 101 -7.82 -17.88 -1.18
CA ASP A 101 -8.38 -17.96 -2.54
C ASP A 101 -8.14 -16.64 -3.31
N GLU A 102 -7.75 -16.72 -4.57
CA GLU A 102 -7.36 -15.58 -5.41
C GLU A 102 -8.44 -14.51 -5.59
N LYS A 103 -9.73 -14.88 -5.45
CA LYS A 103 -10.89 -13.98 -5.58
C LYS A 103 -11.17 -13.21 -4.29
N VAL A 104 -10.53 -13.59 -3.18
CA VAL A 104 -10.67 -12.88 -1.91
C VAL A 104 -9.93 -11.54 -1.98
N ILE A 105 -10.71 -10.46 -1.88
CA ILE A 105 -10.21 -9.09 -1.87
C ILE A 105 -9.91 -8.69 -0.42
N THR A 106 -8.68 -8.26 -0.15
CA THR A 106 -8.27 -7.73 1.17
C THR A 106 -7.50 -6.42 0.99
N ILE A 107 -7.45 -5.59 2.03
CA ILE A 107 -6.70 -4.32 2.00
C ILE A 107 -5.23 -4.53 1.60
N PRO A 108 -4.47 -5.49 2.18
CA PRO A 108 -3.09 -5.72 1.78
C PRO A 108 -2.95 -6.17 0.32
N ARG A 109 -3.88 -7.00 -0.19
CA ARG A 109 -3.86 -7.44 -1.60
C ARG A 109 -4.14 -6.29 -2.57
N ILE A 110 -5.01 -5.35 -2.20
CA ILE A 110 -5.22 -4.12 -2.99
C ILE A 110 -3.92 -3.30 -3.01
N ALA A 111 -3.31 -3.04 -1.86
CA ALA A 111 -2.06 -2.29 -1.79
C ALA A 111 -0.92 -2.95 -2.60
N ALA A 112 -0.82 -4.28 -2.57
CA ALA A 112 0.13 -5.05 -3.36
C ALA A 112 -0.17 -5.06 -4.87
N THR A 113 -1.43 -4.80 -5.27
CA THR A 113 -1.81 -4.63 -6.68
C THR A 113 -1.38 -3.27 -7.22
N PHE A 114 -1.29 -2.24 -6.35
CA PHE A 114 -0.88 -0.89 -6.69
C PHE A 114 0.37 -0.46 -5.92
N PRO A 115 1.50 -1.17 -6.11
CA PRO A 115 2.70 -0.92 -5.30
C PRO A 115 3.24 0.49 -5.55
N ASN A 116 3.15 1.02 -6.78
CA ASN A 116 3.59 2.38 -7.11
C ASN A 116 2.82 3.46 -6.34
N ILE A 117 1.50 3.30 -6.19
CA ILE A 117 0.68 4.22 -5.39
C ILE A 117 1.07 4.11 -3.92
N THR A 118 1.21 2.88 -3.40
CA THR A 118 1.57 2.63 -2.00
C THR A 118 2.94 3.21 -1.65
N VAL A 119 3.95 3.00 -2.49
CA VAL A 119 5.31 3.53 -2.25
C VAL A 119 5.33 5.06 -2.36
N ASP A 120 4.65 5.64 -3.36
CA ASP A 120 4.58 7.09 -3.53
C ASP A 120 3.92 7.80 -2.33
N LEU A 121 2.79 7.28 -1.85
CA LEU A 121 2.12 7.80 -0.64
C LEU A 121 3.03 7.68 0.60
N PHE A 122 3.74 6.55 0.75
CA PHE A 122 4.66 6.37 1.85
C PHE A 122 5.83 7.36 1.79
N HIS A 123 6.41 7.55 0.60
CA HIS A 123 7.49 8.50 0.33
C HIS A 123 7.09 9.93 0.67
N LYS A 124 5.86 10.33 0.34
CA LYS A 124 5.27 11.64 0.66
C LYS A 124 4.95 11.85 2.15
N GLY A 125 5.14 10.83 2.99
CA GLY A 125 5.00 10.96 4.44
C GLY A 125 3.69 10.42 5.03
N PHE A 126 2.79 9.88 4.21
CA PHE A 126 1.46 9.47 4.68
C PHE A 126 1.43 8.17 5.49
N GLY A 127 2.44 7.29 5.34
CA GLY A 127 2.62 6.08 6.17
C GLY A 127 3.81 6.22 7.10
N ARG A 128 3.93 5.40 8.15
CA ARG A 128 5.12 5.37 9.04
C ARG A 128 5.75 3.99 9.04
N SER A 129 7.07 3.93 9.11
CA SER A 129 7.77 2.66 9.36
C SER A 129 7.43 2.19 10.78
N ILE A 130 7.18 0.90 10.94
CA ILE A 130 6.91 0.31 12.26
C ILE A 130 8.21 -0.02 13.02
N TYR A 131 9.33 -0.10 12.31
CA TYR A 131 10.67 -0.31 12.84
C TYR A 131 11.48 0.99 12.85
N SER A 132 12.48 1.07 13.73
CA SER A 132 13.47 2.15 13.72
C SER A 132 14.42 1.97 12.54
N ILE A 133 14.51 3.00 11.69
CA ILE A 133 15.40 3.02 10.53
C ILE A 133 16.87 2.91 10.96
N GLU A 134 17.22 3.55 12.08
CA GLU A 134 18.59 3.56 12.61
C GLU A 134 19.07 2.18 13.09
N LEU A 135 18.15 1.27 13.42
CA LEU A 135 18.52 -0.11 13.74
C LEU A 135 18.99 -0.88 12.50
N ALA A 136 18.39 -0.62 11.34
CA ALA A 136 18.73 -1.30 10.09
C ALA A 136 19.92 -0.63 9.39
N PHE A 137 20.02 0.70 9.46
CA PHE A 137 21.02 1.49 8.72
C PHE A 137 21.56 2.63 9.59
N PRO A 138 22.41 2.32 10.59
CA PRO A 138 22.91 3.34 11.52
C PRO A 138 23.70 4.42 10.78
N ASN A 139 23.40 5.68 11.09
CA ASN A 139 24.05 6.88 10.52
C ASN A 139 23.87 7.02 9.00
N ARG A 140 22.86 6.37 8.41
CA ARG A 140 22.57 6.47 6.98
C ARG A 140 21.20 7.09 6.74
N LYS A 141 21.18 8.16 5.95
CA LYS A 141 19.93 8.77 5.47
C LYS A 141 19.54 8.12 4.15
N LEU A 142 18.59 7.19 4.19
CA LEU A 142 18.00 6.60 2.98
C LEU A 142 16.67 7.27 2.64
N PRO A 143 16.26 7.29 1.35
CA PRO A 143 14.96 7.81 0.97
C PRO A 143 13.82 7.06 1.63
N ARG A 144 12.77 7.77 2.07
CA ARG A 144 11.62 7.18 2.76
C ARG A 144 10.95 6.05 1.99
N ALA A 145 10.95 6.12 0.65
CA ALA A 145 10.39 5.10 -0.23
C ALA A 145 11.00 3.71 0.02
N PHE A 146 12.30 3.66 0.38
CA PHE A 146 13.05 2.44 0.66
C PHE A 146 12.42 1.61 1.79
N PHE A 147 11.74 2.26 2.73
CA PHE A 147 11.12 1.61 3.89
C PHE A 147 9.64 1.27 3.67
N SER A 148 9.10 1.51 2.48
CA SER A 148 7.71 1.17 2.18
C SER A 148 7.54 -0.35 2.10
N PRO A 149 6.46 -0.91 2.68
CA PRO A 149 6.19 -2.36 2.65
C PRO A 149 6.02 -2.94 1.24
N MET A 150 5.79 -2.10 0.22
CA MET A 150 5.62 -2.53 -1.17
C MET A 150 6.85 -2.25 -2.05
N MET A 151 7.97 -1.80 -1.46
CA MET A 151 9.16 -1.38 -2.22
C MET A 151 9.79 -2.53 -3.02
N ILE A 152 9.79 -3.76 -2.48
CA ILE A 152 10.38 -4.94 -3.15
C ILE A 152 9.82 -5.12 -4.56
N ALA A 153 8.50 -4.96 -4.73
CA ALA A 153 7.84 -5.14 -6.03
C ALA A 153 8.22 -4.08 -7.08
N LEU A 154 8.84 -2.99 -6.65
CA LEU A 154 9.28 -1.88 -7.50
C LEU A 154 10.80 -1.79 -7.64
N LEU A 155 11.56 -2.67 -6.99
CA LEU A 155 12.99 -2.72 -7.23
C LEU A 155 13.26 -3.18 -8.67
N PRO A 156 14.00 -2.41 -9.46
CA PRO A 156 14.39 -2.82 -10.80
C PRO A 156 15.45 -3.92 -10.73
N LYS A 157 15.47 -4.80 -11.75
CA LYS A 157 16.43 -5.90 -11.88
C LYS A 157 17.79 -5.42 -12.36
N LEU A 158 18.44 -4.58 -11.55
CA LEU A 158 19.78 -4.03 -11.80
C LEU A 158 20.85 -4.78 -10.99
N GLN A 159 22.08 -4.77 -11.49
CA GLN A 159 23.23 -5.24 -10.71
C GLN A 159 23.36 -4.38 -9.45
N GLY A 160 23.49 -5.02 -8.28
CA GLY A 160 23.57 -4.31 -7.00
C GLY A 160 22.22 -3.82 -6.45
N ALA A 161 21.08 -4.28 -7.00
CA ALA A 161 19.78 -4.00 -6.40
C ALA A 161 19.76 -4.42 -4.91
N PRO A 162 19.20 -3.59 -4.00
CA PRO A 162 19.27 -3.79 -2.56
C PRO A 162 18.29 -4.87 -2.06
N PHE A 163 18.16 -5.99 -2.78
CA PHE A 163 17.19 -7.05 -2.47
C PHE A 163 17.43 -7.67 -1.09
N ALA A 164 18.69 -7.98 -0.76
CA ALA A 164 19.05 -8.51 0.57
C ALA A 164 18.63 -7.56 1.71
N ALA A 165 18.83 -6.25 1.52
CA ALA A 165 18.39 -5.24 2.48
C ALA A 165 16.86 -5.23 2.64
N MET A 166 16.10 -5.41 1.56
CA MET A 166 14.65 -5.52 1.66
C MET A 166 14.17 -6.79 2.38
N VAL A 167 14.87 -7.92 2.20
CA VAL A 167 14.58 -9.17 2.93
C VAL A 167 14.80 -8.94 4.43
N LEU A 168 15.92 -8.30 4.82
CA LEU A 168 16.18 -7.92 6.21
C LEU A 168 15.05 -7.06 6.79
N LEU A 169 14.63 -6.02 6.06
CA LEU A 169 13.51 -5.17 6.49
C LEU A 169 12.20 -5.94 6.64
N SER A 170 11.98 -6.97 5.83
CA SER A 170 10.81 -7.85 5.94
C SER A 170 10.86 -8.71 7.20
N VAL A 171 12.03 -9.22 7.57
CA VAL A 171 12.24 -9.94 8.85
C VAL A 171 11.97 -9.02 10.03
N MET A 172 12.55 -7.81 10.04
CA MET A 172 12.32 -6.83 11.11
C MET A 172 10.83 -6.44 11.23
N THR A 173 10.13 -6.35 10.11
CA THR A 173 8.69 -6.09 10.08
C THR A 173 7.91 -7.26 10.67
N ASP A 174 8.23 -8.50 10.29
CA ASP A 174 7.63 -9.71 10.85
C ASP A 174 7.84 -9.77 12.37
N ASP A 175 9.03 -9.39 12.83
CA ASP A 175 9.36 -9.42 14.25
C ASP A 175 8.46 -8.54 15.10
N ILE A 176 8.10 -7.37 14.57
CA ILE A 176 7.22 -6.41 15.23
C ILE A 176 5.76 -6.81 15.11
N LEU A 177 5.35 -7.37 13.97
CA LEU A 177 3.95 -7.77 13.75
C LEU A 177 3.58 -9.04 14.51
N ASN A 178 4.53 -9.97 14.68
CA ASN A 178 4.35 -11.26 15.33
C ASN A 178 5.12 -11.36 16.66
N GLN A 179 4.97 -10.37 17.54
CA GLN A 179 5.68 -10.33 18.84
C GLN A 179 5.33 -11.51 19.77
N MET A 180 4.06 -11.92 19.82
CA MET A 180 3.58 -12.97 20.72
C MET A 180 3.15 -14.25 19.99
N GLY A 181 3.42 -14.35 18.69
CA GLY A 181 3.03 -15.49 17.85
C GLY A 181 4.24 -16.23 17.31
N THR A 182 3.97 -17.31 16.56
CA THR A 182 4.99 -17.98 15.77
C THR A 182 5.51 -17.04 14.69
N LYS A 183 6.81 -16.77 14.70
CA LYS A 183 7.48 -15.98 13.66
C LYS A 183 7.35 -16.68 12.31
N THR A 184 7.28 -15.90 11.24
CA THR A 184 7.24 -16.46 9.89
C THR A 184 8.61 -17.09 9.60
N ASN A 185 8.62 -18.30 9.02
CA ASN A 185 9.88 -18.95 8.64
C ASN A 185 10.63 -18.07 7.62
N ILE A 186 11.95 -17.92 7.79
CA ILE A 186 12.79 -17.13 6.88
C ILE A 186 12.66 -17.58 5.42
N GLU A 187 12.45 -18.87 5.16
CA GLU A 187 12.22 -19.41 3.82
C GLU A 187 10.93 -18.84 3.20
N GLN A 188 9.86 -18.69 4.00
CA GLN A 188 8.60 -18.10 3.57
C GLN A 188 8.74 -16.59 3.32
N ILE A 189 9.47 -15.88 4.18
CA ILE A 189 9.77 -14.45 4.00
C ILE A 189 10.56 -14.25 2.70
N TYR A 190 11.62 -15.04 2.49
CA TYR A 190 12.44 -14.99 1.30
C TYR A 190 11.65 -15.34 0.04
N SER A 191 10.85 -16.41 0.08
CA SER A 191 9.99 -16.81 -1.05
C SER A 191 9.00 -15.72 -1.43
N PHE A 192 8.36 -15.07 -0.44
CA PHE A 192 7.46 -13.95 -0.67
C PHE A 192 8.19 -12.73 -1.25
N ALA A 193 9.36 -12.39 -0.72
CA ALA A 193 10.18 -11.30 -1.22
C ALA A 193 10.64 -11.55 -2.66
N LEU A 194 11.08 -12.77 -2.97
CA LEU A 194 11.52 -13.16 -4.32
C LEU A 194 10.37 -13.13 -5.32
N ALA A 195 9.19 -13.62 -4.93
CA ALA A 195 7.98 -13.53 -5.74
C ALA A 195 7.59 -12.06 -6.01
N SER A 196 7.68 -11.22 -4.98
CA SER A 196 7.40 -9.78 -5.10
C SER A 196 8.40 -9.10 -6.05
N TYR A 197 9.69 -9.38 -5.90
CA TYR A 197 10.76 -8.80 -6.73
C TYR A 197 10.62 -9.20 -8.21
N ASN A 198 10.22 -10.45 -8.45
CA ASN A 198 9.96 -10.96 -9.80
C ASN A 198 8.59 -10.58 -10.36
N SER A 199 7.77 -9.84 -9.61
CA SER A 199 6.44 -9.42 -10.06
C SER A 199 6.51 -8.60 -11.35
N THR A 200 5.58 -8.91 -12.26
CA THR A 200 5.37 -8.25 -13.55
C THR A 200 4.31 -7.16 -13.48
N VAL A 201 3.83 -6.81 -12.27
CA VAL A 201 2.80 -5.77 -12.07
C VAL A 201 3.21 -4.40 -12.61
N GLN A 202 4.53 -4.14 -12.71
CA GLN A 202 5.10 -2.96 -13.34
C GLN A 202 6.23 -3.37 -14.27
N THR A 203 6.38 -2.65 -15.39
CA THR A 203 7.50 -2.87 -16.31
C THR A 203 8.80 -2.38 -15.69
N GLU A 204 9.94 -2.98 -16.05
CA GLU A 204 11.26 -2.57 -15.54
C GLU A 204 11.57 -1.10 -15.84
N ARG A 205 11.13 -0.59 -17.01
CA ARG A 205 11.25 0.83 -17.37
C ARG A 205 10.54 1.74 -16.35
N ILE A 206 9.35 1.36 -15.91
CA ILE A 206 8.60 2.13 -14.90
C ILE A 206 9.27 2.01 -13.53
N LYS A 207 9.73 0.82 -13.14
CA LYS A 207 10.47 0.59 -11.89
C LYS A 207 11.71 1.49 -11.79
N ILE A 208 12.54 1.52 -12.84
CA ILE A 208 13.73 2.39 -12.92
C ILE A 208 13.34 3.87 -12.77
N LYS A 209 12.32 4.32 -13.52
CA LYS A 209 11.86 5.72 -13.47
C LYS A 209 11.40 6.10 -12.06
N LEU A 210 10.59 5.27 -11.42
CA LEU A 210 10.07 5.53 -10.08
C LEU A 210 11.17 5.51 -9.02
N CYS A 211 12.05 4.50 -9.04
CA CYS A 211 13.20 4.44 -8.13
C CYS A 211 14.13 5.64 -8.29
N ALA A 212 14.32 6.15 -9.51
CA ALA A 212 15.10 7.36 -9.74
C ALA A 212 14.39 8.62 -9.23
N MET A 213 13.06 8.69 -9.34
CA MET A 213 12.25 9.78 -8.77
C MET A 213 12.32 9.80 -7.24
N TRP A 214 12.38 8.63 -6.60
CA TRP A 214 12.49 8.51 -5.15
C TRP A 214 13.94 8.57 -4.63
N GLY A 215 14.93 8.73 -5.50
CA GLY A 215 16.35 8.80 -5.11
C GLY A 215 16.96 7.47 -4.67
N ILE A 216 16.37 6.33 -5.06
CA ILE A 216 16.87 4.99 -4.75
C ILE A 216 17.96 4.57 -5.74
N VAL A 217 17.80 4.93 -7.02
CA VAL A 217 18.80 4.70 -8.07
C VAL A 217 19.17 6.01 -8.73
N GLU A 218 20.38 6.10 -9.26
CA GLU A 218 20.79 7.25 -10.06
C GLU A 218 20.04 7.29 -11.39
N ARG A 219 19.75 8.49 -11.90
CA ARG A 219 19.13 8.63 -13.23
C ARG A 219 20.13 8.17 -14.30
N PRO A 220 19.73 7.31 -15.25
CA PRO A 220 20.57 6.97 -16.39
C PRO A 220 20.98 8.26 -17.13
N GLY A 221 22.29 8.52 -17.23
CA GLY A 221 22.85 9.73 -17.85
C GLY A 221 23.39 10.80 -16.89
N ASN A 222 23.28 10.61 -15.58
CA ASN A 222 23.80 11.54 -14.57
C ASN A 222 25.16 11.12 -13.96
N CYS A 223 25.90 10.21 -14.59
CA CYS A 223 27.26 9.83 -14.21
C CYS A 223 28.25 10.97 -14.52
N ARG A 224 28.11 12.12 -13.88
CA ARG A 224 29.16 13.14 -13.81
C ARG A 224 30.05 12.82 -12.61
N ASN A 225 31.19 12.20 -12.87
CA ASN A 225 32.44 12.31 -12.11
C ASN A 225 32.30 12.61 -10.61
N ARG A 226 31.71 11.71 -9.82
CA ARG A 226 32.00 11.68 -8.38
C ARG A 226 33.28 10.88 -8.19
N LYS A 227 34.42 11.58 -8.24
CA LYS A 227 35.66 11.07 -7.64
C LYS A 227 35.35 10.85 -6.16
N MET A 228 35.46 9.60 -5.71
CA MET A 228 35.61 9.28 -4.28
C MET A 228 36.98 9.76 -3.81
#